data_AF-A0AAN6QM41-F1
#
_entry.id   AF-A0AAN6QM41-F1
#
_cell.length_a   1.000
_cell.length_b   1.000
_cell.length_c   1.000
_cell.angle_alpha   90.00
_cell.angle_beta   90.00
_cell.angle_gamma   90.00
#
_symmetry.space_group_name_H-M   'P 1'
#
loop_
_entity.id
_entity.type
_entity.pdbx_description
1 polymer ?
#
loop_
_entity_poly.entity_id
_entity_poly.type
_entity_poly.pdbx_seq_one_letter_code
_entity_poly.pdbx_strand_id
1 'polypeptide(L)'
;MVSNNLTYQDTIDKADQLDFPSSVLEFFEGLMGQPYGGFPEPLRTKALRGRRKMDKRPGLYLEPMDFDGIRTKLKELFGGCSETDVSSYAMYPKVFEEYKKFTQKFGDLSVLPTKYFLNRPQIGEEFNS
;
A
#
# COMPACT_ATOMS: atom_id res chain seq x y z
N MET A 1 8.91 7.73 -19.55
CA MET A 1 10.00 8.15 -20.46
C MET A 1 9.76 7.60 -21.86
N VAL A 2 9.66 6.28 -22.03
CA VAL A 2 9.39 5.65 -23.34
C VAL A 2 8.03 6.05 -23.92
N SER A 3 6.96 5.98 -23.13
CA SER A 3 5.61 6.35 -23.59
C SER A 3 5.48 7.83 -24.01
N ASN A 4 6.37 8.69 -23.52
CA ASN A 4 6.37 10.13 -23.81
C ASN A 4 7.53 10.53 -24.75
N ASN A 5 8.27 9.57 -25.33
CA ASN A 5 9.46 9.80 -26.16
C ASN A 5 10.48 10.80 -25.56
N LEU A 6 10.66 10.75 -24.24
CA LEU A 6 11.58 11.65 -23.53
C LEU A 6 12.98 11.06 -23.49
N THR A 7 13.98 11.86 -23.85
CA THR A 7 15.39 11.53 -23.59
C THR A 7 15.78 11.82 -22.14
N TYR A 8 16.93 11.32 -21.70
CA TYR A 8 17.48 11.63 -20.38
C TYR A 8 17.63 13.14 -20.16
N GLN A 9 18.20 13.83 -21.15
CA GLN A 9 18.46 15.26 -21.08
C GLN A 9 17.16 16.07 -21.05
N ASP A 10 16.18 15.71 -21.88
CA ASP A 10 14.84 16.32 -21.86
C ASP A 10 14.18 16.20 -20.48
N THR A 11 14.39 15.08 -19.79
CA THR A 11 13.80 14.84 -18.48
C THR A 11 14.35 15.80 -17.43
N ILE A 12 15.65 16.14 -17.49
CA ILE A 12 16.28 17.09 -16.55
C ILE A 12 15.89 18.53 -16.89
N ASP A 13 15.89 18.85 -18.17
CA ASP A 13 15.67 20.22 -18.63
C ASP A 13 14.21 20.64 -18.40
N LYS A 14 13.26 19.75 -18.72
CA LYS A 14 11.80 19.97 -18.62
C LYS A 14 11.17 19.38 -17.36
N ALA A 15 11.97 18.99 -16.35
CA ALA A 15 11.48 18.38 -15.12
C ALA A 15 10.40 19.23 -14.39
N ASP A 16 10.46 20.55 -14.53
CA ASP A 16 9.49 21.49 -13.99
C ASP A 16 8.13 21.44 -14.69
N GLN A 17 8.08 20.99 -15.95
CA GLN A 17 6.86 20.89 -16.77
C GLN A 17 6.30 19.47 -16.85
N LEU A 18 7.11 18.45 -16.52
CA LEU A 18 6.72 17.05 -16.57
C LEU A 18 5.96 16.61 -15.33
N ASP A 19 4.80 15.98 -15.53
CA ASP A 19 4.06 15.34 -14.45
C ASP A 19 4.62 13.94 -14.20
N PHE A 20 5.41 13.83 -13.13
CA PHE A 20 5.95 12.56 -12.69
C PHE A 20 4.88 11.71 -11.99
N PRO A 21 4.95 10.37 -12.11
CA PRO A 21 4.12 9.47 -11.31
C PRO A 21 4.26 9.76 -9.81
N SER A 22 3.19 9.55 -9.04
CA SER A 22 3.16 9.81 -7.60
C SER A 22 4.30 9.10 -6.86
N SER A 23 4.59 7.84 -7.18
CA SER A 23 5.68 7.07 -6.57
C SER A 23 7.06 7.70 -6.77
N VAL A 24 7.31 8.36 -7.90
CA VAL A 24 8.58 9.06 -8.19
C VAL A 24 8.66 10.34 -7.38
N LEU A 25 7.55 11.07 -7.26
CA LEU A 25 7.47 12.25 -6.42
C LEU A 25 7.68 11.89 -4.94
N GLU A 26 7.04 10.84 -4.45
CA GLU A 26 7.21 10.32 -3.08
C GLU A 26 8.65 9.90 -2.79
N PHE A 27 9.32 9.28 -3.77
CA PHE A 27 10.75 8.98 -3.69
C PHE A 27 11.58 10.26 -3.55
N PHE A 28 11.37 11.26 -4.42
CA PHE A 28 12.10 12.54 -4.34
C PHE A 28 11.76 13.35 -3.08
N GLU A 29 10.55 13.22 -2.54
CA GLU A 29 10.16 13.80 -1.25
C GLU A 29 10.99 13.17 -0.11
N GLY A 30 11.51 11.96 -0.29
CA GLY A 30 12.32 11.22 0.68
C GLY A 30 11.50 10.26 1.53
N LEU A 31 10.26 9.93 1.14
CA LEU A 31 9.39 9.02 1.91
C LEU A 31 9.90 7.57 1.96
N MET A 32 10.75 7.19 1.03
CA MET A 32 11.43 5.88 1.02
C MET A 32 12.82 5.93 1.67
N GLY A 33 13.20 7.08 2.27
CA GLY A 33 14.53 7.32 2.81
C GLY A 33 15.44 8.09 1.87
N GLN A 34 16.73 8.17 2.23
CA GLN A 34 17.76 8.88 1.46
C GLN A 34 18.64 7.87 0.70
N PRO A 35 18.81 8.01 -0.62
CA PRO A 35 19.75 7.20 -1.38
C PRO A 35 21.19 7.56 -1.03
N TYR A 36 22.10 6.60 -1.23
CA TYR A 36 23.54 6.84 -1.10
C TYR A 36 24.00 7.92 -2.10
N GLY A 37 24.72 8.94 -1.62
CA GLY A 37 25.12 10.09 -2.44
C GLY A 37 24.04 11.17 -2.61
N GLY A 38 22.85 10.98 -2.00
CA GLY A 38 21.75 11.94 -2.06
C GLY A 38 21.02 11.93 -3.41
N PHE A 39 20.11 12.88 -3.56
CA PHE A 39 19.31 13.00 -4.78
C PHE A 39 19.99 13.93 -5.79
N PRO A 40 19.88 13.64 -7.11
CA PRO A 40 20.44 14.50 -8.14
C PRO A 40 19.71 15.84 -8.20
N GLU A 41 20.45 16.92 -7.98
CA GLU A 41 20.01 18.29 -8.23
C GLU A 41 20.56 18.74 -9.61
N PRO A 42 19.81 19.51 -10.42
CA PRO A 42 18.56 20.20 -10.10
C PRO A 42 17.28 19.39 -10.31
N LEU A 43 17.39 18.12 -10.73
CA LEU A 43 16.24 17.27 -11.09
C LEU A 43 15.23 17.16 -9.95
N ARG A 44 15.70 16.86 -8.73
CA ARG A 44 14.84 16.75 -7.54
C ARG A 44 14.08 18.05 -7.27
N THR A 45 14.75 19.19 -7.27
CA THR A 45 14.11 20.50 -7.04
C THR A 45 13.03 20.80 -8.07
N LYS A 46 13.34 20.58 -9.36
CA LYS A 46 12.38 20.82 -10.44
C LYS A 46 11.18 19.87 -10.38
N ALA A 47 11.41 18.57 -10.15
CA ALA A 47 10.36 17.57 -10.06
C ALA A 47 9.41 17.80 -8.88
N LEU A 48 9.93 18.25 -7.73
CA LEU A 48 9.12 18.51 -6.54
C LEU A 48 8.30 19.79 -6.63
N ARG A 49 8.64 20.76 -7.49
CA ARG A 49 7.89 22.02 -7.68
C ARG A 49 7.51 22.72 -6.35
N GLY A 50 8.42 22.71 -5.37
CA GLY A 50 8.18 23.30 -4.04
C GLY A 50 7.50 22.39 -3.01
N ARG A 51 7.27 21.11 -3.32
CA ARG A 51 6.87 20.09 -2.34
C ARG A 51 7.95 19.88 -1.27
N ARG A 52 7.54 19.29 -0.15
CA ARG A 52 8.41 19.00 0.99
C ARG A 52 9.63 18.17 0.58
N LYS A 53 10.78 18.51 1.16
CA LYS A 53 12.00 17.71 1.06
C LYS A 53 12.30 17.16 2.45
N MET A 54 12.06 15.87 2.64
CA MET A 54 12.52 15.19 3.85
C MET A 54 14.03 14.97 3.76
N ASP A 55 14.69 15.16 4.90
CA ASP A 55 16.13 14.96 5.12
C ASP A 55 16.40 13.84 6.13
N LYS A 56 15.44 13.55 7.01
CA LYS A 56 15.54 12.52 8.05
C LYS A 56 14.70 11.27 7.75
N ARG A 57 14.78 10.28 8.64
CA ARG A 57 13.99 9.05 8.58
C ARG A 57 12.49 9.36 8.49
N PRO A 58 11.76 8.87 7.47
CA PRO A 58 10.34 9.17 7.24
C PRO A 58 9.44 8.94 8.45
N GLY A 59 9.69 7.87 9.22
CA GLY A 59 8.93 7.55 10.42
C GLY A 59 9.03 8.56 11.57
N LEU A 60 9.93 9.56 11.49
CA LEU A 60 9.97 10.67 12.46
C LEU A 60 8.90 11.74 12.19
N TYR A 61 8.36 11.78 10.97
CA TYR A 61 7.31 12.73 10.58
C TYR A 61 5.91 12.12 10.65
N LEU A 62 5.81 10.83 10.96
CA LEU A 62 4.53 10.15 11.10
C LEU A 62 4.04 10.27 12.53
N GLU A 63 2.75 10.59 12.68
CA GLU A 63 2.08 10.56 13.97
C GLU A 63 2.07 9.12 14.53
N PRO A 64 2.20 8.95 15.86
CA PRO A 64 2.05 7.66 16.49
C PRO A 64 0.68 7.03 16.16
N MET A 65 0.67 5.73 15.87
CA MET A 65 -0.56 5.01 15.59
C MET A 65 -1.32 4.71 16.90
N ASP A 66 -2.63 4.98 16.89
CA ASP A 66 -3.52 4.64 18.01
C ASP A 66 -4.03 3.20 17.88
N PHE A 67 -3.33 2.27 18.54
CA PHE A 67 -3.71 0.86 18.56
C PHE A 67 -4.97 0.58 19.38
N ASP A 68 -5.25 1.37 20.42
CA ASP A 68 -6.43 1.17 21.27
C ASP A 68 -7.71 1.62 20.55
N GLY A 69 -7.63 2.70 19.77
CA GLY A 69 -8.66 3.11 18.83
C GLY A 69 -8.95 2.02 17.79
N ILE A 70 -7.92 1.41 17.21
CA ILE A 70 -8.07 0.29 16.26
C ILE A 70 -8.76 -0.90 16.94
N ARG A 71 -8.33 -1.31 18.13
CA ARG A 71 -8.95 -2.41 18.89
C ARG A 71 -10.44 -2.16 19.12
N THR A 72 -10.79 -0.94 19.55
CA THR A 72 -12.19 -0.57 19.82
C THR A 72 -13.02 -0.62 18.55
N LYS A 73 -12.51 -0.03 17.46
CA LYS A 73 -13.17 -0.05 16.14
C LYS A 73 -13.40 -1.49 15.63
N LEU A 74 -12.41 -2.36 15.76
CA LEU A 74 -12.54 -3.75 15.31
C LEU A 74 -13.55 -4.55 16.15
N LYS A 75 -13.60 -4.30 17.46
CA LYS A 75 -14.61 -4.91 18.35
C LYS A 75 -16.03 -4.47 17.99
N GLU A 76 -16.23 -3.19 17.68
CA GLU A 76 -17.54 -2.68 17.26
C GLU A 76 -18.00 -3.24 15.91
N LEU A 77 -17.07 -3.35 14.94
CA LEU A 77 -17.40 -3.82 13.59
C LEU A 77 -17.58 -5.34 13.49
N PHE A 78 -16.79 -6.12 14.25
CA PHE A 78 -16.69 -7.58 14.06
C PHE A 78 -16.93 -8.39 15.34
N GLY A 79 -17.25 -7.77 16.47
CA GLY A 79 -17.56 -8.43 17.74
C GLY A 79 -16.34 -8.97 18.50
N GLY A 80 -15.15 -8.91 17.92
CA GLY A 80 -13.89 -9.34 18.54
C GLY A 80 -12.70 -9.16 17.60
N CYS A 81 -11.51 -9.04 18.17
CA CYS A 81 -10.25 -8.95 17.42
C CYS A 81 -9.11 -9.60 18.20
N SER A 82 -8.24 -10.33 17.50
CA SER A 82 -6.95 -10.74 18.03
C SER A 82 -5.90 -9.63 17.83
N GLU A 83 -4.74 -9.75 18.47
CA GLU A 83 -3.63 -8.80 18.24
C GLU A 83 -3.07 -8.89 16.81
N THR A 84 -3.19 -10.05 16.16
CA THR A 84 -2.86 -10.20 14.74
C THR A 84 -3.83 -9.43 13.86
N ASP A 85 -5.13 -9.41 14.19
CA ASP A 85 -6.15 -8.65 13.46
C ASP A 85 -5.88 -7.14 13.54
N VAL A 86 -5.49 -6.64 14.72
CA VAL A 86 -5.09 -5.24 14.91
C VAL A 86 -3.89 -4.89 14.04
N SER A 87 -2.89 -5.78 13.99
CA SER A 87 -1.69 -5.59 13.17
C SER A 87 -2.00 -5.62 11.67
N SER A 88 -2.84 -6.57 11.23
CA SER A 88 -3.31 -6.66 9.84
C SER A 88 -4.11 -5.42 9.42
N TYR A 89 -4.96 -4.90 10.32
CA TYR A 89 -5.70 -3.66 10.08
C TYR A 89 -4.77 -2.43 10.01
N ALA A 90 -3.79 -2.35 10.90
CA ALA A 90 -2.82 -1.26 10.91
C ALA A 90 -1.98 -1.21 9.62
N MET A 91 -1.66 -2.38 9.05
CA MET A 91 -0.92 -2.47 7.78
C MET A 91 -1.81 -2.25 6.55
N TYR A 92 -2.99 -2.88 6.51
CA TYR A 92 -3.87 -2.87 5.33
C TYR A 92 -5.35 -2.76 5.74
N PRO A 93 -5.82 -1.58 6.18
CA PRO A 93 -7.15 -1.43 6.78
C PRO A 93 -8.28 -1.82 5.82
N LYS A 94 -8.20 -1.35 4.57
CA LYS A 94 -9.22 -1.64 3.54
C LYS A 94 -9.25 -3.14 3.17
N VAL A 95 -8.08 -3.75 2.97
CA VAL A 95 -7.98 -5.18 2.61
C VAL A 95 -8.52 -6.05 3.75
N PHE A 96 -8.22 -5.69 4.99
CA PHE A 96 -8.72 -6.39 6.16
C PHE A 96 -10.25 -6.29 6.28
N GLU A 97 -10.83 -5.11 6.07
CA GLU A 97 -12.30 -4.94 6.07
C GLU A 97 -12.98 -5.76 4.98
N GLU A 98 -12.41 -5.78 3.77
CA GLU A 98 -12.90 -6.61 2.67
C GLU A 98 -12.80 -8.10 2.99
N TYR A 99 -11.68 -8.53 3.57
CA TYR A 99 -11.47 -9.91 4.03
C TYR A 99 -12.49 -10.32 5.09
N LYS A 100 -12.70 -9.52 6.15
CA LYS A 100 -13.68 -9.86 7.20
C LYS A 100 -15.11 -9.90 6.67
N LYS A 101 -15.50 -8.97 5.78
CA LYS A 101 -16.81 -9.03 5.10
C LYS A 101 -16.95 -10.29 4.25
N PHE A 102 -15.88 -10.69 3.57
CA PHE A 102 -15.85 -11.91 2.77
C PHE A 102 -16.02 -13.16 3.67
N THR A 103 -15.29 -13.26 4.77
CA THR A 103 -15.41 -14.36 5.74
C THR A 103 -16.79 -14.40 6.40
N GLN A 104 -17.41 -13.25 6.71
CA GLN A 104 -18.79 -13.22 7.22
C GLN A 104 -19.82 -13.74 6.22
N LYS A 105 -19.58 -13.50 4.91
CA LYS A 105 -20.52 -13.90 3.85
C LYS A 105 -20.36 -15.37 3.44
N PHE A 106 -19.13 -15.86 3.34
CA PHE A 106 -18.82 -17.18 2.77
C PHE A 106 -18.28 -18.18 3.78
N GLY A 107 -18.03 -17.77 5.02
CA GLY A 107 -17.34 -18.59 6.01
C GLY A 107 -15.85 -18.72 5.74
N ASP A 108 -15.22 -19.68 6.40
CA ASP A 108 -13.80 -19.98 6.20
C ASP A 108 -13.63 -20.85 4.94
N LEU A 109 -13.19 -20.24 3.84
CA LEU A 109 -12.88 -20.94 2.60
C LEU A 109 -11.44 -21.49 2.56
N SER A 110 -10.62 -21.25 3.59
CA SER A 110 -9.22 -21.71 3.60
C SER A 110 -9.11 -23.23 3.76
N VAL A 111 -10.15 -23.87 4.32
CA VAL A 111 -10.25 -25.33 4.45
C VAL A 111 -10.63 -26.02 3.13
N LEU A 112 -11.13 -25.27 2.14
CA LEU A 112 -11.51 -25.85 0.86
C LEU A 112 -10.27 -26.26 0.06
N PRO A 113 -10.28 -27.46 -0.56
CA PRO A 113 -9.24 -27.82 -1.51
C PRO A 113 -9.11 -26.78 -2.62
N THR A 114 -7.87 -26.41 -2.98
CA THR A 114 -7.56 -25.35 -3.97
C THR A 114 -8.34 -25.51 -5.28
N LYS A 115 -8.59 -26.75 -5.72
CA LYS A 115 -9.40 -27.06 -6.92
C LYS A 115 -10.80 -26.45 -6.83
N TYR A 116 -11.47 -26.61 -5.68
CA TYR A 116 -12.85 -26.14 -5.45
C TYR A 116 -12.91 -24.69 -4.99
N PHE A 117 -11.82 -24.17 -4.43
CA PHE A 117 -11.70 -22.74 -4.17
C PHE A 117 -11.65 -21.92 -5.46
N LEU A 118 -10.92 -22.41 -6.48
CA LEU A 118 -10.76 -21.71 -7.76
C LEU A 118 -11.84 -22.06 -8.79
N ASN A 119 -12.42 -23.25 -8.73
CA ASN A 119 -13.42 -23.74 -9.68
C ASN A 119 -14.66 -24.29 -8.98
N ARG A 120 -15.81 -24.19 -9.65
CA ARG A 120 -17.04 -24.84 -9.18
C ARG A 120 -16.90 -26.38 -9.17
N PRO A 121 -17.48 -27.08 -8.19
CA PRO A 121 -17.57 -28.55 -8.21
C PRO A 121 -18.34 -29.05 -9.43
N GLN A 122 -17.99 -30.24 -9.93
CA GLN A 122 -18.80 -30.89 -10.96
C GLN A 122 -20.06 -31.50 -10.36
N ILE A 123 -21.13 -31.58 -11.15
CA ILE A 123 -22.39 -32.19 -10.70
C ILE A 123 -22.13 -33.67 -10.40
N GLY A 124 -22.35 -34.08 -9.14
CA GLY A 124 -22.13 -35.45 -8.67
C GLY A 124 -20.75 -35.72 -8.06
N GLU A 125 -19.88 -34.70 -7.92
CA GLU A 125 -18.57 -34.83 -7.27
C GLU A 125 -18.70 -34.59 -5.75
N GLU A 126 -18.34 -35.60 -4.95
CA GLU A 126 -18.27 -35.48 -3.50
C GLU A 126 -16.90 -34.94 -3.06
N PHE A 127 -16.89 -34.04 -2.08
CA PHE A 127 -15.67 -33.60 -1.43
C PHE A 127 -15.91 -33.40 0.06
N ASN A 128 -14.92 -33.78 0.86
CA ASN A 128 -14.92 -33.56 2.30
C ASN A 128 -14.15 -32.26 2.59
N SER A 129 -14.73 -31.41 3.44
CA SER A 129 -14.03 -30.29 4.07
C SER A 129 -13.24 -30.75 5.29
#